data_AF-A0A3M2DI53-F1
#
_entry.id   AF-A0A3M2DI53-F1
#
_cell.length_a   1.000
_cell.length_b   1.000
_cell.length_c   1.000
_cell.angle_alpha   90.00
_cell.angle_beta   90.00
_cell.angle_gamma   90.00
#
_symmetry.space_group_name_H-M   'P 1'
#
loop_
_entity.id
_entity.type
_entity.pdbx_description
1 polymer ?
#
loop_
_entity_poly.entity_id
_entity_poly.type
_entity_poly.pdbx_seq_one_letter_code
_entity_poly.pdbx_strand_id
1 'polypeptide(L)' 'AVNVDCGPYFRTLDEDQAEYYGTFAHSWHIGNKVFAKDLFYTLQGDIDRARIPTRRVEDGRLVLQEERPSR' A
#
# COMPACT_ATOMS: atom_id res chain seq x y z
N ALA A 1 -5.07 13.20 6.87
CA ALA A 1 -4.52 11.83 6.87
C ALA A 1 -5.51 10.92 6.14
N VAL A 2 -5.07 10.22 5.09
CA VAL A 2 -5.95 9.29 4.36
C VAL A 2 -5.92 7.96 5.10
N ASN A 3 -7.08 7.47 5.52
CA ASN A 3 -7.18 6.19 6.24
C ASN A 3 -7.17 5.06 5.20
N VAL A 4 -6.01 4.40 5.03
CA VAL A 4 -5.82 3.28 4.10
C VAL A 4 -5.66 2.00 4.91
N ASP A 5 -6.48 1.00 4.62
CA ASP A 5 -6.41 -0.33 5.21
C ASP A 5 -5.34 -1.15 4.50
N CYS A 6 -4.17 -1.24 5.13
CA CYS A 6 -3.06 -2.08 4.67
C CYS A 6 -3.22 -3.55 5.12
N GLY A 7 -4.22 -3.88 5.96
CA GLY A 7 -4.37 -5.21 6.55
C GLY A 7 -4.48 -6.34 5.51
N PRO A 8 -5.32 -6.20 4.46
CA PRO A 8 -5.39 -7.19 3.40
C PRO A 8 -4.05 -7.41 2.68
N TYR A 9 -3.33 -6.34 2.34
CA TYR A 9 -2.02 -6.43 1.69
C TYR A 9 -0.96 -7.01 2.62
N PHE A 10 -0.91 -6.57 3.88
CA PHE A 10 0.03 -7.07 4.87
C PHE A 10 -0.07 -8.60 5.03
N ARG A 11 -1.30 -9.16 5.00
CA ARG A 11 -1.54 -10.61 5.08
C ARG A 11 -1.02 -11.40 3.88
N THR A 12 -0.69 -10.75 2.76
CA THR A 12 -0.10 -11.43 1.59
C THR A 12 1.44 -11.42 1.63
N LEU A 13 2.05 -10.70 2.58
CA LEU A 13 3.49 -10.64 2.71
C LEU A 13 4.00 -11.87 3.47
N ASP A 14 5.12 -12.41 3.00
CA ASP A 14 5.86 -13.48 3.66
C ASP A 14 7.00 -12.86 4.49
N GLU A 15 6.93 -13.00 5.82
CA GLU A 15 7.92 -12.44 6.74
C GLU A 15 9.31 -13.04 6.53
N ASP A 16 9.40 -14.34 6.19
CA ASP A 16 10.67 -15.04 6.00
C ASP A 16 11.40 -14.59 4.73
N GLN A 17 10.67 -13.95 3.80
CA GLN A 17 11.20 -13.41 2.54
C GLN A 17 11.31 -11.88 2.55
N ALA A 18 10.85 -11.22 3.62
CA ALA A 18 10.80 -9.77 3.69
C ALA A 18 12.09 -9.17 4.25
N GLU A 19 12.59 -8.12 3.59
CA GLU A 19 13.62 -7.26 4.17
C GLU A 19 12.95 -6.20 5.05
N TYR A 20 13.27 -6.18 6.35
CA TYR A 20 12.71 -5.23 7.30
C TYR A 20 13.70 -4.90 8.42
N TYR A 21 13.48 -3.77 9.09
CA TYR A 21 14.32 -3.32 10.22
C TYR A 21 13.53 -3.42 11.52
N GLY A 22 14.03 -4.18 12.51
CA GLY A 22 13.38 -4.31 13.82
C GLY A 22 12.27 -5.37 13.81
N THR A 23 11.01 -4.96 13.85
CA THR A 23 9.86 -5.89 13.89
C THR A 23 9.07 -5.80 12.59
N PHE A 24 8.82 -6.93 11.94
CA PHE A 24 8.14 -7.00 10.64
C PHE A 24 6.84 -6.18 10.57
N ALA A 25 5.94 -6.36 11.55
CA ALA A 25 4.66 -5.63 11.61
C ALA A 25 4.81 -4.09 11.64
N HIS A 26 5.96 -3.57 12.05
CA HIS A 26 6.24 -2.14 12.15
C HIS A 26 7.13 -1.59 11.03
N SER A 27 7.74 -2.45 10.21
CA SER A 27 8.72 -2.02 9.22
C SER A 27 8.60 -2.67 7.85
N TRP A 28 7.63 -3.56 7.63
CA TRP A 28 7.34 -4.17 6.32
C TRP A 28 7.21 -3.15 5.18
N HIS A 29 6.73 -1.94 5.49
CA HIS A 29 6.48 -0.88 4.50
C HIS A 29 7.76 -0.12 4.11
N ILE A 30 8.85 -0.28 4.87
CA ILE A 30 10.14 0.33 4.55
C ILE A 30 10.73 -0.43 3.37
N GLY A 31 11.04 0.29 2.28
CA GLY A 31 11.51 -0.34 1.04
C GLY A 31 10.42 -1.04 0.20
N ASN A 32 9.18 -1.14 0.69
CA ASN A 32 8.09 -1.74 -0.06
C ASN A 32 7.68 -0.86 -1.24
N LYS A 33 7.86 -1.35 -2.47
CA LYS A 33 7.62 -0.59 -3.71
C LYS A 33 6.16 -0.15 -3.86
N VAL A 34 5.20 -1.01 -3.48
CA VAL A 34 3.77 -0.73 -3.60
C VAL A 34 3.38 0.39 -2.64
N PHE A 35 3.79 0.29 -1.37
CA PHE A 35 3.55 1.35 -0.38
C PHE A 35 4.25 2.66 -0.76
N ALA A 36 5.50 2.60 -1.22
CA ALA A 36 6.25 3.78 -1.66
C ALA A 36 5.58 4.48 -2.86
N LYS A 37 5.04 3.70 -3.81
CA LYS A 37 4.31 4.24 -4.96
C LYS A 37 2.97 4.86 -4.55
N ASP A 38 2.23 4.23 -3.65
CA ASP A 38 1.00 4.81 -3.08
C ASP A 38 1.27 6.12 -2.35
N LEU A 39 2.33 6.14 -1.53
CA LEU A 39 2.78 7.34 -0.82
C LEU A 39 3.19 8.44 -1.79
N PHE A 40 3.93 8.11 -2.85
CA PHE A 40 4.31 9.05 -3.90
C PHE A 40 3.07 9.71 -4.54
N TYR A 41 2.09 8.93 -5.01
CA TYR A 41 0.86 9.49 -5.59
C TYR A 41 0.04 10.30 -4.59
N THR A 42 0.06 9.89 -3.32
CA THR A 42 -0.61 10.64 -2.25
C THR A 42 0.03 12.00 -2.02
N LEU A 43 1.37 12.05 -2.01
CA LEU A 43 2.12 13.28 -1.82
C LEU A 43 2.05 14.20 -3.05
N GLN A 44 2.00 13.62 -4.25
CA GLN A 44 1.86 14.38 -5.49
C GLN A 44 0.55 15.20 -5.50
N GLY A 45 -0.54 14.65 -4.96
CA GLY A 45 -1.80 15.38 -4.77
C GLY A 45 -2.59 15.69 -6.06
N ASP A 46 -1.99 15.49 -7.24
CA ASP A 46 -2.65 15.67 -8.55
C ASP A 46 -3.66 14.57 -8.88
N ILE A 47 -3.58 13.43 -8.18
CA ILE A 47 -4.51 12.30 -8.33
C ILE A 47 -5.47 12.32 -7.15
N ASP A 48 -6.77 12.20 -7.44
CA ASP A 48 -7.77 12.01 -6.39
C ASP A 48 -7.37 10.82 -5.52
N ARG A 49 -7.34 11.01 -4.19
CA ARG A 49 -7.02 9.98 -3.21
C ARG A 49 -7.86 8.70 -3.35
N ALA A 50 -9.06 8.79 -3.93
CA ALA A 50 -9.93 7.65 -4.22
C ALA A 50 -9.61 6.94 -5.54
N ARG A 51 -8.67 7.46 -6.34
CA ARG A 51 -8.28 6.99 -7.66
C ARG A 51 -6.81 6.60 -7.80
N ILE A 52 -6.06 6.59 -6.70
CA ILE A 52 -4.67 6.12 -6.73
C ILE A 52 -4.64 4.65 -7.19
N PRO A 53 -3.86 4.28 -8.22
CA PRO A 53 -3.91 2.94 -8.82
C PRO A 53 -3.63 1.78 -7.86
N THR A 54 -2.82 2.03 -6.84
CA THR A 54 -2.48 1.09 -5.75
C THR A 54 -3.58 0.96 -4.70
N ARG A 55 -4.76 1.56 -4.91
CA ARG A 55 -5.92 1.45 -4.01
C ARG A 55 -7.09 0.77 -4.69
N ARG A 56 -7.78 -0.09 -3.94
CA ARG A 56 -9.12 -0.59 -4.27
C ARG A 56 -10.11 -0.18 -3.19
N VAL A 57 -11.37 0.00 -3.57
CA VAL A 57 -12.47 0.17 -2.61
C VAL A 57 -13.04 -1.20 -2.28
N GLU A 58 -13.00 -1.59 -1.01
CA GLU A 58 -13.64 -2.80 -0.48
C GLU A 58 -14.48 -2.41 0.74
N ASP A 59 -15.77 -2.72 0.70
CA ASP A 59 -16.72 -2.40 1.79
C ASP A 59 -16.64 -0.94 2.29
N GLY A 60 -16.43 -0.01 1.36
CA GLY A 60 -16.30 1.43 1.65
C GLY A 60 -14.94 1.86 2.22
N ARG A 61 -13.96 0.95 2.33
CA ARG A 61 -12.58 1.23 2.77
C ARG A 61 -11.64 1.27 1.58
N LEU A 62 -10.62 2.13 1.66
CA LEU A 62 -9.51 2.14 0.72
C LEU A 62 -8.49 1.11 1.18
N VAL A 63 -8.31 0.04 0.40
CA VAL A 63 -7.38 -1.04 0.69
C VAL A 63 -6.17 -0.93 -0.23
N LEU A 64 -4.97 -1.08 0.34
CA LEU A 64 -3.73 -1.14 -0.44
C LEU A 64 -3.70 -2.42 -1.28
N GLN A 65 -3.30 -2.31 -2.54
CA GLN A 65 -3.12 -3.44 -3.46
C GLN A 65 -1.95 -3.18 -4.40
N GLU A 66 -1.43 -4.25 -5.01
CA GLU A 66 -0.56 -4.10 -6.16
C GLU A 66 -1.28 -3.38 -7.30
N GLU A 67 -0.55 -2.54 -8.02
CA GLU A 67 -1.07 -1.89 -9.21
C GLU A 67 -1.44 -2.96 -10.24
N ARG A 68 -2.69 -2.95 -10.71
CA ARG A 68 -3.08 -3.79 -11.83
C ARG A 68 -2.37 -3.27 -13.08
N PRO A 69 -1.69 -4.11 -13.87
CA PRO A 69 -1.12 -3.67 -15.13
C PRO A 69 -2.25 -3.09 -15.99
N SER A 70 -2.05 -1.86 -16.45
CA SER A 70 -2.93 -1.22 -17.43
C SER A 70 -2.95 -2.10 -18.68
N ARG A 71 -4.11 -2.71 -18.97
CA ARG A 71 -4.37 -3.37 -20.26
C ARG A 71 -4.37 -2.34 -21.38
#